data_AF-A0A428ND18-F1
#
_entry.id   AF-A0A428ND18-F1
#
_cell.length_a   1.000
_cell.length_b   1.000
_cell.length_c   1.000
_cell.angle_alpha   90.00
_cell.angle_beta   90.00
_cell.angle_gamma   90.00
#
_symmetry.space_group_name_H-M   'P 1'
#
loop_
_entity.id
_entity.type
_entity.pdbx_description
1 polymer ?
#
loop_
_entity_poly.entity_id
_entity_poly.type
_entity_poly.pdbx_seq_one_letter_code
_entity_poly.pdbx_strand_id
1 'polypeptide(L)'
;MSTDIDHQNPSQVLYKHVYTRVTDDTVGTPSRQTPLAPQTVEKLETAQDEGEPSRTTQTTTDETKAMVHTVVLVKPEPATNTTGVSPNAASVSESDVLKLQTPAVAMAASDFSLDDTLSTRSSSSSIPTEMTGPPTTDDNMEGPSETKVLETSNRILDVILEYSLNKFDSTAELHNAGRPKFLAVISRFVRERQKVAMCLPAFPFKSANKVEKVLGALPDKAEELALGRLNTMCATIGQYYAPGAELTIISDGLVYNDLLGISDQETWRYGSALRAMAERKAFSHLAFSRLQDLVAVKNLPDDLVELTYVANATNFRRTLFNVHGRDGDIDIDHEIATNPDTLMTYKGYSRVLKSDLQYIFGSSKGGVRYRKDVKYLAKQMLIRGYAFAGAVKARFPNHLRLSIHQSTGEHKISISLLNTKTGFTTPWHCSVALMADGEWLSALMSDFKADRLLELVEEDGRPSYFREVPRQRLYLNGNKRSPIVDEKERSVGCRTTARPS
;
A
#
# COMPACT_ATOMS: atom_id res chain seq x y z
N MET A 1 -51.27 -41.71 -6.20
CA MET A 1 -52.14 -41.63 -5.02
C MET A 1 -51.20 -41.23 -3.88
N SER A 2 -51.10 -39.95 -3.51
CA SER A 2 -52.11 -39.15 -2.76
C SER A 2 -52.05 -39.48 -1.26
N THR A 3 -51.96 -38.52 -0.32
CA THR A 3 -51.93 -37.04 -0.45
C THR A 3 -51.32 -36.38 0.80
N ASP A 4 -51.22 -35.06 0.74
CA ASP A 4 -50.65 -34.07 1.66
C ASP A 4 -51.02 -34.17 3.16
N ILE A 5 -50.16 -33.61 4.02
CA ILE A 5 -50.49 -33.02 5.34
C ILE A 5 -49.74 -31.67 5.45
N ASP A 6 -50.37 -30.68 6.11
CA ASP A 6 -50.08 -29.24 5.99
C ASP A 6 -49.36 -28.61 7.23
N HIS A 7 -49.05 -27.32 7.13
CA HIS A 7 -48.28 -26.45 8.03
C HIS A 7 -48.60 -26.46 9.54
N GLN A 8 -47.59 -26.14 10.37
CA GLN A 8 -47.61 -24.92 11.21
C GLN A 8 -46.22 -24.52 11.80
N ASN A 9 -46.12 -23.30 12.33
CA ASN A 9 -44.92 -22.61 12.83
C ASN A 9 -45.27 -21.95 14.18
N PRO A 10 -44.39 -21.95 15.20
CA PRO A 10 -43.90 -20.64 15.68
C PRO A 10 -42.50 -20.64 16.33
N SER A 11 -41.75 -19.52 16.19
CA SER A 11 -41.42 -18.59 17.30
C SER A 11 -40.23 -17.66 17.00
N GLN A 12 -40.34 -16.39 17.41
CA GLN A 12 -39.22 -15.44 17.47
C GLN A 12 -38.79 -15.22 18.93
N VAL A 13 -37.51 -14.88 19.17
CA VAL A 13 -37.04 -14.38 20.48
C VAL A 13 -36.46 -12.99 20.30
N LEU A 14 -37.00 -12.01 21.02
CA LEU A 14 -36.64 -10.60 20.93
C LEU A 14 -36.06 -10.13 22.29
N TYR A 15 -34.76 -9.86 22.35
CA TYR A 15 -34.14 -9.29 23.55
C TYR A 15 -34.35 -7.78 23.63
N LYS A 16 -35.03 -7.32 24.68
CA LYS A 16 -35.15 -5.89 25.02
C LYS A 16 -33.99 -5.44 25.90
N HIS A 17 -33.43 -4.27 25.60
CA HIS A 17 -32.58 -3.56 26.56
C HIS A 17 -33.41 -3.05 27.75
N VAL A 18 -32.80 -3.07 28.93
CA VAL A 18 -33.23 -2.29 30.10
C VAL A 18 -32.07 -1.38 30.49
N TYR A 19 -32.32 -0.08 30.55
CA TYR A 19 -31.42 0.91 31.14
C TYR A 19 -31.90 1.23 32.55
N THR A 20 -30.99 1.24 33.52
CA THR A 20 -31.24 1.79 34.87
C THR A 20 -30.14 2.79 35.24
N ARG A 21 -30.54 4.06 35.38
CA ARG A 21 -29.82 5.06 36.17
C ARG A 21 -30.24 4.94 37.63
N VAL A 22 -29.31 5.16 38.54
CA VAL A 22 -29.59 5.58 39.93
C VAL A 22 -28.57 6.69 40.26
N THR A 23 -28.97 7.66 41.08
CA THR A 23 -28.18 8.81 41.55
C THR A 23 -27.94 8.72 43.06
N ASP A 24 -27.27 9.73 43.62
CA ASP A 24 -27.00 9.96 45.06
C ASP A 24 -28.28 9.81 45.94
N ASP A 25 -28.22 9.62 47.27
CA ASP A 25 -27.47 10.48 48.22
C ASP A 25 -27.37 9.95 49.69
N THR A 26 -26.56 10.63 50.51
CA THR A 26 -26.55 10.77 52.00
C THR A 26 -25.99 9.72 52.99
N VAL A 27 -24.85 10.12 53.61
CA VAL A 27 -24.53 10.21 55.07
C VAL A 27 -24.54 8.97 56.02
N GLY A 28 -23.41 8.76 56.72
CA GLY A 28 -23.37 8.03 58.02
C GLY A 28 -21.97 7.70 58.60
N THR A 29 -21.62 8.22 59.78
CA THR A 29 -20.39 7.94 60.59
C THR A 29 -20.64 8.24 62.09
N PRO A 30 -19.75 7.94 63.07
CA PRO A 30 -18.57 7.04 63.13
C PRO A 30 -18.61 6.03 64.33
N SER A 31 -17.60 5.14 64.51
CA SER A 31 -16.79 5.05 65.77
C SER A 31 -15.82 3.83 65.92
N ARG A 32 -14.51 4.11 65.93
CA ARG A 32 -13.48 3.72 66.94
C ARG A 32 -13.47 2.31 67.60
N GLN A 33 -12.39 1.53 67.38
CA GLN A 33 -11.51 0.98 68.44
C GLN A 33 -10.20 0.31 67.94
N THR A 34 -9.16 0.42 68.78
CA THR A 34 -7.84 -0.27 68.80
C THR A 34 -7.67 -0.87 70.22
N PRO A 35 -6.64 -1.69 70.62
CA PRO A 35 -5.25 -1.77 70.11
C PRO A 35 -4.58 -3.18 70.09
N LEU A 36 -3.31 -3.28 69.61
CA LEU A 36 -2.13 -3.79 70.36
C LEU A 36 -0.90 -4.10 69.47
N ALA A 37 0.29 -4.02 70.07
CA ALA A 37 1.59 -4.48 69.56
C ALA A 37 2.44 -4.95 70.77
N PRO A 38 3.59 -5.64 70.58
CA PRO A 38 4.87 -4.92 70.81
C PRO A 38 6.12 -5.42 70.01
N GLN A 39 7.08 -4.49 69.79
CA GLN A 39 8.56 -4.51 70.02
C GLN A 39 9.41 -5.79 69.75
N THR A 40 10.71 -5.77 69.41
CA THR A 40 11.75 -4.72 69.19
C THR A 40 12.67 -5.18 67.99
N VAL A 41 13.95 -4.85 67.71
CA VAL A 41 15.12 -4.20 68.38
C VAL A 41 15.97 -3.45 67.31
N GLU A 42 16.99 -2.68 67.72
CA GLU A 42 17.88 -1.87 66.86
C GLU A 42 19.19 -2.58 66.45
N LYS A 43 19.91 -2.03 65.45
CA LYS A 43 21.31 -1.56 65.67
C LYS A 43 21.72 -0.44 64.70
N LEU A 44 22.82 0.25 65.02
CA LEU A 44 23.27 1.53 64.45
C LEU A 44 24.81 1.55 64.36
N GLU A 45 25.38 2.18 63.32
CA GLU A 45 26.75 2.76 63.21
C GLU A 45 26.79 3.49 61.83
N THR A 46 26.93 4.81 61.62
CA THR A 46 27.78 5.93 62.13
C THR A 46 29.15 6.08 61.44
N ALA A 47 29.26 7.10 60.57
CA ALA A 47 30.52 7.79 60.23
C ALA A 47 30.21 9.22 59.73
N GLN A 48 31.03 10.20 60.12
CA GLN A 48 31.02 11.58 59.64
C GLN A 48 32.44 11.95 59.16
N ASP A 49 32.57 12.89 58.23
CA ASP A 49 33.61 13.93 58.29
C ASP A 49 33.19 15.17 57.46
N GLU A 50 33.85 16.32 57.65
CA GLU A 50 33.44 17.64 57.13
C GLU A 50 34.32 18.18 55.97
N GLY A 51 33.92 19.31 55.36
CA GLY A 51 34.71 19.95 54.29
C GLY A 51 34.05 21.11 53.53
N GLU A 52 33.87 22.26 54.19
CA GLU A 52 33.58 23.58 53.55
C GLU A 52 34.91 24.37 53.32
N PRO A 53 34.96 25.59 52.70
CA PRO A 53 33.87 26.49 52.27
C PRO A 53 34.01 27.19 50.88
N SER A 54 32.97 27.94 50.51
CA SER A 54 33.00 29.24 49.77
C SER A 54 33.47 29.35 48.30
N ARG A 55 32.56 29.83 47.42
CA ARG A 55 32.70 31.17 46.77
C ARG A 55 31.40 31.79 46.19
N THR A 56 30.82 32.72 46.96
CA THR A 56 30.21 34.02 46.58
C THR A 56 29.36 34.20 45.29
N THR A 57 28.14 34.78 45.47
CA THR A 57 27.30 35.55 44.50
C THR A 57 26.68 34.79 43.30
N GLN A 58 25.54 35.22 42.73
CA GLN A 58 24.79 36.48 42.88
C GLN A 58 23.26 36.28 42.82
N THR A 59 22.47 37.18 43.42
CA THR A 59 20.99 37.17 43.40
C THR A 59 20.41 38.04 42.28
N THR A 60 19.39 37.51 41.59
CA THR A 60 18.34 38.31 40.94
C THR A 60 16.98 37.63 41.11
N THR A 61 16.02 38.37 41.65
CA THR A 61 14.58 38.04 41.67
C THR A 61 13.88 38.87 40.60
N ASP A 62 12.95 38.30 39.84
CA ASP A 62 11.92 39.08 39.14
C ASP A 62 10.62 38.26 38.93
N GLU A 63 9.52 38.93 38.60
CA GLU A 63 8.16 38.55 38.98
C GLU A 63 7.41 37.62 37.99
N THR A 64 6.61 36.69 38.53
CA THR A 64 5.64 35.89 37.78
C THR A 64 4.35 36.68 37.47
N LYS A 65 4.36 37.45 36.39
CA LYS A 65 3.21 38.26 35.97
C LYS A 65 2.21 37.48 35.09
N ALA A 66 1.10 37.04 35.68
CA ALA A 66 0.02 36.38 34.96
C ALA A 66 -0.73 37.36 34.04
N MET A 67 -0.93 36.99 32.76
CA MET A 67 -1.79 37.75 31.84
C MET A 67 -3.19 37.13 31.76
N VAL A 68 -4.20 37.92 32.08
CA VAL A 68 -5.62 37.56 31.90
C VAL A 68 -6.03 37.95 30.48
N HIS A 69 -6.44 36.96 29.65
CA HIS A 69 -7.02 37.24 28.34
C HIS A 69 -8.55 37.41 28.45
N THR A 70 -8.99 38.67 28.46
CA THR A 70 -10.40 39.04 28.32
C THR A 70 -10.91 38.72 26.91
N VAL A 71 -11.90 37.83 26.80
CA VAL A 71 -12.57 37.51 25.53
C VAL A 71 -13.64 38.57 25.24
N VAL A 72 -13.49 39.28 24.12
CA VAL A 72 -14.49 40.26 23.64
C VAL A 72 -15.39 39.59 22.59
N LEU A 73 -16.67 39.42 22.93
CA LEU A 73 -17.70 38.93 22.03
C LEU A 73 -18.20 40.05 21.11
N VAL A 74 -17.90 39.96 19.81
CA VAL A 74 -18.44 40.85 18.78
C VAL A 74 -19.65 40.18 18.12
N LYS A 75 -20.80 40.87 18.12
CA LYS A 75 -21.98 40.46 17.34
C LYS A 75 -21.88 40.98 15.89
N PRO A 76 -22.31 40.22 14.88
CA PRO A 76 -22.52 40.74 13.52
C PRO A 76 -23.90 41.41 13.38
N GLU A 77 -23.99 42.44 12.54
CA GLU A 77 -25.25 42.96 11.97
C GLU A 77 -25.12 43.19 10.44
N PRO A 78 -26.24 43.29 9.68
CA PRO A 78 -26.25 42.86 8.28
C PRO A 78 -26.51 43.95 7.22
N ALA A 79 -25.89 43.78 6.04
CA ALA A 79 -26.21 44.41 4.74
C ALA A 79 -25.23 43.84 3.67
N THR A 80 -25.50 43.72 2.36
CA THR A 80 -26.73 43.86 1.55
C THR A 80 -26.55 43.07 0.25
N ASN A 81 -27.65 42.70 -0.43
CA ASN A 81 -27.59 42.14 -1.79
C ASN A 81 -27.24 43.20 -2.85
N THR A 82 -26.34 42.88 -3.77
CA THR A 82 -26.26 43.52 -5.11
C THR A 82 -25.96 42.47 -6.17
N THR A 83 -26.78 42.43 -7.23
CA THR A 83 -26.71 41.44 -8.32
C THR A 83 -25.69 41.79 -9.39
N GLY A 84 -24.94 40.80 -9.89
CA GLY A 84 -24.04 40.93 -11.05
C GLY A 84 -24.04 39.67 -11.91
N VAL A 85 -24.51 39.82 -13.16
CA VAL A 85 -24.62 38.81 -14.24
C VAL A 85 -23.92 39.47 -15.44
N SER A 86 -23.09 38.87 -16.31
CA SER A 86 -22.97 37.50 -16.87
C SER A 86 -21.54 37.36 -17.50
N PRO A 87 -21.25 36.47 -18.48
CA PRO A 87 -21.30 35.01 -18.46
C PRO A 87 -19.94 34.36 -18.87
N ASN A 88 -19.77 33.06 -18.61
CA ASN A 88 -19.26 32.15 -19.65
C ASN A 88 -19.48 30.68 -19.24
N ALA A 89 -20.51 30.05 -19.82
CA ALA A 89 -20.78 28.63 -19.66
C ALA A 89 -20.68 27.96 -21.04
N ALA A 90 -19.67 27.10 -21.22
CA ALA A 90 -19.64 26.17 -22.35
C ALA A 90 -20.42 24.92 -21.94
N SER A 91 -21.51 24.62 -22.65
CA SER A 91 -22.36 23.46 -22.36
C SER A 91 -21.68 22.14 -22.72
N VAL A 92 -21.71 21.17 -21.80
CA VAL A 92 -21.45 19.75 -22.09
C VAL A 92 -22.79 19.02 -22.06
N SER A 93 -23.01 18.12 -23.03
CA SER A 93 -24.29 17.45 -23.25
C SER A 93 -24.55 16.28 -22.31
N GLU A 94 -25.84 16.02 -22.05
CA GLU A 94 -26.36 15.08 -21.06
C GLU A 94 -26.30 13.60 -21.53
N SER A 95 -25.20 13.18 -22.15
CA SER A 95 -25.10 11.94 -22.94
C SER A 95 -24.02 10.94 -22.52
N ASP A 96 -23.06 11.31 -21.65
CA ASP A 96 -21.88 10.47 -21.35
C ASP A 96 -21.93 9.75 -19.98
N VAL A 97 -22.96 9.98 -19.16
CA VAL A 97 -23.07 9.42 -17.79
C VAL A 97 -23.66 8.01 -17.78
N LEU A 98 -23.08 7.07 -18.54
CA LEU A 98 -23.59 5.68 -18.60
C LEU A 98 -22.55 4.59 -18.97
N LYS A 99 -21.32 4.65 -18.42
CA LYS A 99 -20.29 3.60 -18.59
C LYS A 99 -19.56 3.21 -17.32
N LEU A 100 -20.30 2.71 -16.31
CA LEU A 100 -19.71 2.04 -15.13
C LEU A 100 -20.66 0.99 -14.52
N GLN A 101 -21.16 0.05 -15.33
CA GLN A 101 -21.94 -1.09 -14.82
C GLN A 101 -21.03 -2.20 -14.29
N THR A 102 -20.89 -2.27 -12.97
CA THR A 102 -20.32 -3.43 -12.27
C THR A 102 -21.26 -4.63 -12.39
N PRO A 103 -20.79 -5.84 -12.76
CA PRO A 103 -21.65 -7.03 -12.80
C PRO A 103 -22.13 -7.42 -11.39
N ALA A 104 -23.42 -7.75 -11.29
CA ALA A 104 -24.08 -8.11 -10.03
C ALA A 104 -23.52 -9.41 -9.42
N VAL A 105 -23.51 -9.49 -8.09
CA VAL A 105 -23.03 -10.66 -7.34
C VAL A 105 -24.14 -11.70 -7.22
N ALA A 106 -24.02 -12.79 -7.98
CA ALA A 106 -24.83 -13.99 -7.80
C ALA A 106 -24.08 -15.00 -6.92
N MET A 107 -24.60 -15.25 -5.71
CA MET A 107 -24.08 -16.29 -4.82
C MET A 107 -24.82 -17.60 -5.07
N ALA A 108 -24.18 -18.56 -5.72
CA ALA A 108 -24.61 -19.96 -5.68
C ALA A 108 -24.14 -20.60 -4.37
N ALA A 109 -25.03 -21.34 -3.71
CA ALA A 109 -24.66 -22.21 -2.60
C ALA A 109 -24.33 -23.61 -3.13
N SER A 110 -23.26 -24.21 -2.62
CA SER A 110 -22.91 -25.60 -2.88
C SER A 110 -22.12 -26.15 -1.69
N ASP A 111 -22.68 -27.16 -1.01
CA ASP A 111 -21.94 -27.96 -0.05
C ASP A 111 -20.78 -28.69 -0.74
N PHE A 112 -19.66 -28.86 -0.03
CA PHE A 112 -18.49 -29.54 -0.58
C PHE A 112 -17.96 -30.61 0.38
N SER A 113 -18.27 -31.87 0.07
CA SER A 113 -17.61 -33.02 0.68
C SER A 113 -16.27 -33.26 0.00
N LEU A 114 -15.19 -33.44 0.78
CA LEU A 114 -13.93 -33.96 0.24
C LEU A 114 -13.94 -35.49 0.33
N ASP A 115 -14.13 -36.14 -0.81
CA ASP A 115 -13.24 -37.24 -1.23
C ASP A 115 -13.48 -37.56 -2.70
N ASP A 116 -12.41 -37.68 -3.50
CA ASP A 116 -12.34 -38.69 -4.57
C ASP A 116 -10.89 -38.84 -5.12
N THR A 117 -10.41 -40.08 -5.18
CA THR A 117 -9.11 -40.43 -5.79
C THR A 117 -9.22 -41.70 -6.63
N LEU A 118 -9.47 -41.54 -7.93
CA LEU A 118 -9.32 -42.60 -8.94
C LEU A 118 -8.62 -42.01 -10.18
N SER A 119 -7.42 -42.44 -10.55
CA SER A 119 -7.05 -43.76 -11.12
C SER A 119 -7.68 -44.02 -12.49
N THR A 120 -6.81 -44.08 -13.52
CA THR A 120 -7.18 -44.29 -14.92
C THR A 120 -7.50 -45.75 -15.24
N ARG A 121 -8.55 -45.98 -16.05
CA ARG A 121 -8.74 -47.23 -16.80
C ARG A 121 -9.37 -46.98 -18.16
N SER A 122 -8.73 -47.52 -19.20
CA SER A 122 -9.23 -47.52 -20.58
C SER A 122 -10.23 -48.66 -20.82
N SER A 123 -11.26 -48.42 -21.63
CA SER A 123 -12.08 -49.47 -22.26
C SER A 123 -12.51 -49.01 -23.65
N SER A 124 -12.54 -49.93 -24.61
CA SER A 124 -12.93 -49.71 -26.00
C SER A 124 -14.30 -50.32 -26.32
N SER A 125 -15.07 -49.65 -27.18
CA SER A 125 -16.22 -50.23 -27.90
C SER A 125 -16.42 -49.48 -29.22
N SER A 126 -17.15 -50.08 -30.17
CA SER A 126 -17.01 -49.76 -31.60
C SER A 126 -18.34 -49.82 -32.36
N ILE A 127 -18.47 -49.03 -33.44
CA ILE A 127 -19.40 -49.21 -34.59
C ILE A 127 -20.90 -48.89 -34.25
N PRO A 128 -21.74 -48.39 -35.20
CA PRO A 128 -21.53 -48.12 -36.63
C PRO A 128 -21.67 -46.65 -37.08
N THR A 129 -21.33 -46.44 -38.36
CA THR A 129 -21.56 -45.23 -39.17
C THR A 129 -23.05 -45.01 -39.51
N GLU A 130 -23.48 -43.75 -39.58
CA GLU A 130 -24.58 -43.31 -40.45
C GLU A 130 -24.15 -42.06 -41.23
N MET A 131 -24.69 -41.84 -42.44
CA MET A 131 -24.12 -40.92 -43.43
C MET A 131 -25.17 -39.90 -43.90
N THR A 132 -24.89 -38.61 -43.67
CA THR A 132 -25.73 -37.47 -44.13
C THR A 132 -24.90 -36.44 -44.90
N GLY A 133 -25.58 -35.55 -45.63
CA GLY A 133 -25.03 -34.80 -46.77
C GLY A 133 -23.99 -33.71 -46.46
N PRO A 134 -23.37 -33.13 -47.50
CA PRO A 134 -22.32 -32.13 -47.36
C PRO A 134 -22.89 -30.81 -46.78
N PRO A 135 -22.29 -30.26 -45.72
CA PRO A 135 -22.57 -28.88 -45.30
C PRO A 135 -22.08 -27.91 -46.38
N THR A 136 -22.85 -26.86 -46.66
CA THR A 136 -22.33 -25.67 -47.33
C THR A 136 -21.26 -25.02 -46.47
N THR A 137 -20.25 -24.42 -47.11
CA THR A 137 -19.16 -23.72 -46.42
C THR A 137 -19.64 -22.41 -45.80
N ASP A 138 -20.09 -22.46 -44.55
CA ASP A 138 -20.04 -21.30 -43.66
C ASP A 138 -18.58 -20.88 -43.42
N ASP A 139 -18.36 -19.60 -43.12
CA ASP A 139 -17.01 -19.08 -42.85
C ASP A 139 -16.38 -19.79 -41.64
N ASN A 140 -15.23 -20.42 -41.86
CA ASN A 140 -14.46 -21.12 -40.83
C ASN A 140 -13.92 -20.11 -39.79
N MET A 141 -14.71 -19.86 -38.74
CA MET A 141 -14.27 -19.13 -37.54
C MET A 141 -13.37 -20.02 -36.68
N GLU A 142 -12.24 -20.47 -37.24
CA GLU A 142 -11.27 -21.31 -36.53
C GLU A 142 -10.80 -20.62 -35.24
N GLY A 143 -10.97 -21.33 -34.13
CA GLY A 143 -10.39 -20.95 -32.85
C GLY A 143 -8.88 -20.79 -32.97
N PRO A 144 -8.24 -19.88 -32.20
CA PRO A 144 -6.79 -19.74 -32.25
C PRO A 144 -6.13 -21.09 -31.94
N SER A 145 -5.27 -21.56 -32.83
CA SER A 145 -4.59 -22.86 -32.65
C SER A 145 -3.84 -22.90 -31.32
N GLU A 146 -3.84 -24.05 -30.65
CA GLU A 146 -3.33 -24.17 -29.28
C GLU A 146 -1.84 -23.75 -29.19
N THR A 147 -1.06 -23.98 -30.24
CA THR A 147 0.31 -23.45 -30.40
C THR A 147 0.37 -21.91 -30.31
N LYS A 148 -0.54 -21.21 -31.00
CA LYS A 148 -0.63 -19.75 -31.01
C LYS A 148 -1.17 -19.20 -29.68
N VAL A 149 -2.09 -19.93 -29.03
CA VAL A 149 -2.53 -19.63 -27.65
C VAL A 149 -1.35 -19.70 -26.70
N LEU A 150 -0.55 -20.77 -26.76
CA LEU A 150 0.62 -20.97 -25.92
C LEU A 150 1.73 -19.93 -26.17
N GLU A 151 2.06 -19.65 -27.43
CA GLU A 151 3.05 -18.63 -27.83
C GLU A 151 2.66 -17.24 -27.29
N THR A 152 1.41 -16.83 -27.55
CA THR A 152 0.87 -15.55 -27.09
C THR A 152 0.89 -15.47 -25.56
N SER A 153 0.48 -16.54 -24.88
CA SER A 153 0.41 -16.57 -23.41
C SER A 153 1.79 -16.53 -22.74
N ASN A 154 2.80 -17.14 -23.36
CA ASN A 154 4.20 -17.00 -22.93
C ASN A 154 4.66 -15.54 -23.08
N ARG A 155 4.49 -14.93 -24.26
CA ARG A 155 4.90 -13.54 -24.50
C ARG A 155 4.22 -12.55 -23.54
N ILE A 156 2.95 -12.76 -23.20
CA ILE A 156 2.23 -11.98 -22.18
C ILE A 156 2.86 -12.15 -20.79
N LEU A 157 3.16 -13.39 -20.39
CA LEU A 157 3.80 -13.65 -19.10
C LEU A 157 5.22 -13.05 -19.04
N ASP A 158 5.99 -13.13 -20.11
CA ASP A 158 7.34 -12.57 -20.18
C ASP A 158 7.33 -11.04 -20.00
N VAL A 159 6.41 -10.33 -20.68
CA VAL A 159 6.21 -8.87 -20.47
C VAL A 159 5.80 -8.55 -19.03
N ILE A 160 5.08 -9.42 -18.32
CA ILE A 160 4.76 -9.20 -16.90
C ILE A 160 5.99 -9.46 -16.00
N LEU A 161 6.83 -10.45 -16.34
CA LEU A 161 8.04 -10.79 -15.57
C LEU A 161 9.19 -9.78 -15.74
N GLU A 162 9.21 -8.99 -16.82
CA GLU A 162 10.07 -7.78 -16.92
C GLU A 162 9.80 -6.75 -15.80
N TYR A 163 8.62 -6.80 -15.19
CA TYR A 163 8.20 -5.90 -14.10
C TYR A 163 8.38 -6.53 -12.72
N SER A 164 8.94 -7.74 -12.63
CA SER A 164 9.12 -8.46 -11.37
C SER A 164 10.08 -7.79 -10.37
N LEU A 165 9.92 -8.14 -9.10
CA LEU A 165 10.72 -7.70 -7.97
C LEU A 165 12.07 -8.44 -7.92
N ASN A 166 12.92 -8.19 -8.93
CA ASN A 166 14.21 -8.85 -9.19
C ASN A 166 15.30 -8.42 -8.19
N LYS A 167 15.06 -8.65 -6.89
CA LYS A 167 15.91 -8.24 -5.76
C LYS A 167 16.69 -9.38 -5.10
N PHE A 168 16.52 -10.62 -5.57
CA PHE A 168 17.09 -11.82 -4.98
C PHE A 168 17.48 -12.80 -6.07
N ASP A 169 18.59 -13.52 -5.88
CA ASP A 169 19.20 -14.34 -6.95
C ASP A 169 18.29 -15.48 -7.43
N SER A 170 17.47 -16.04 -6.52
CA SER A 170 16.48 -17.08 -6.83
C SER A 170 15.20 -16.59 -7.52
N THR A 171 15.05 -15.28 -7.78
CA THR A 171 13.81 -14.75 -8.40
C THR A 171 13.49 -15.41 -9.74
N ALA A 172 14.49 -15.73 -10.57
CA ALA A 172 14.29 -16.44 -11.83
C ALA A 172 13.80 -17.90 -11.64
N GLU A 173 14.33 -18.60 -10.64
CA GLU A 173 13.95 -19.99 -10.31
C GLU A 173 12.50 -20.07 -9.84
N LEU A 174 12.10 -19.14 -8.97
CA LEU A 174 10.73 -19.03 -8.45
C LEU A 174 9.72 -18.64 -9.54
N HIS A 175 10.09 -17.78 -10.48
CA HIS A 175 9.28 -17.51 -11.67
C HIS A 175 9.08 -18.77 -12.53
N ASN A 176 10.14 -19.55 -12.75
CA ASN A 176 10.06 -20.79 -13.54
C ASN A 176 9.15 -21.85 -12.88
N ALA A 177 9.21 -21.99 -11.56
CA ALA A 177 8.31 -22.87 -10.81
C ALA A 177 6.82 -22.41 -10.89
N GLY A 178 6.57 -21.11 -10.84
CA GLY A 178 5.22 -20.53 -11.00
C GLY A 178 4.68 -20.56 -12.43
N ARG A 179 5.56 -20.57 -13.44
CA ARG A 179 5.22 -20.35 -14.86
C ARG A 179 4.04 -21.18 -15.36
N PRO A 180 3.94 -22.51 -15.12
CA PRO A 180 2.81 -23.31 -15.62
C PRO A 180 1.47 -22.87 -15.03
N LYS A 181 1.43 -22.50 -13.75
CA LYS A 181 0.22 -22.03 -13.05
C LYS A 181 -0.25 -20.69 -13.62
N PHE A 182 0.67 -19.78 -13.91
CA PHE A 182 0.35 -18.48 -14.53
C PHE A 182 -0.07 -18.60 -15.99
N LEU A 183 0.61 -19.45 -16.78
CA LEU A 183 0.22 -19.73 -18.17
C LEU A 183 -1.19 -20.33 -18.26
N ALA A 184 -1.58 -21.23 -17.35
CA ALA A 184 -2.94 -21.78 -17.33
C ALA A 184 -4.03 -20.69 -17.17
N VAL A 185 -3.77 -19.64 -16.38
CA VAL A 185 -4.69 -18.50 -16.22
C VAL A 185 -4.71 -17.61 -17.47
N ILE A 186 -3.54 -17.30 -18.04
CA ILE A 186 -3.42 -16.44 -19.23
C ILE A 186 -4.02 -17.12 -20.48
N SER A 187 -3.70 -18.39 -20.71
CA SER A 187 -4.16 -19.17 -21.88
C SER A 187 -5.68 -19.27 -21.97
N ARG A 188 -6.42 -19.16 -20.86
CA ARG A 188 -7.88 -19.07 -20.89
C ARG A 188 -8.35 -17.79 -21.59
N PHE A 189 -7.91 -16.62 -21.10
CA PHE A 189 -8.23 -15.32 -21.71
C PHE A 189 -7.79 -15.28 -23.19
N VAL A 190 -6.60 -15.81 -23.50
CA VAL A 190 -6.07 -15.86 -24.86
C VAL A 190 -6.92 -16.73 -25.79
N ARG A 191 -7.36 -17.92 -25.34
CA ARG A 191 -8.23 -18.82 -26.13
C ARG A 191 -9.62 -18.22 -26.35
N GLU A 192 -10.17 -17.55 -25.34
CA GLU A 192 -11.46 -16.83 -25.39
C GLU A 192 -11.36 -15.45 -26.08
N ARG A 193 -10.16 -15.03 -26.52
CA ARG A 193 -9.86 -13.70 -27.10
C ARG A 193 -10.31 -12.51 -26.23
N GLN A 194 -10.23 -12.64 -24.91
CA GLN A 194 -10.59 -11.62 -23.92
C GLN A 194 -9.38 -10.82 -23.41
N LYS A 195 -9.62 -9.62 -22.85
CA LYS A 195 -8.62 -8.91 -22.04
C LYS A 195 -7.99 -9.84 -21.01
N VAL A 196 -6.65 -9.86 -20.91
CA VAL A 196 -5.97 -10.53 -19.79
C VAL A 196 -6.18 -9.70 -18.53
N ALA A 197 -7.07 -10.17 -17.65
CA ALA A 197 -7.44 -9.49 -16.42
C ALA A 197 -6.48 -9.84 -15.27
N MET A 198 -5.88 -8.83 -14.66
CA MET A 198 -4.93 -8.95 -13.54
C MET A 198 -5.46 -8.24 -12.29
N CYS A 199 -5.05 -8.68 -11.10
CA CYS A 199 -5.40 -7.99 -9.84
C CYS A 199 -4.22 -7.84 -8.87
N LEU A 200 -4.07 -6.64 -8.30
CA LEU A 200 -2.92 -6.24 -7.48
C LEU A 200 -3.36 -5.57 -6.16
N PRO A 201 -3.02 -6.14 -4.98
CA PRO A 201 -3.04 -5.44 -3.70
C PRO A 201 -1.96 -4.37 -3.67
N ALA A 202 -2.34 -3.10 -3.64
CA ALA A 202 -1.41 -1.98 -3.61
C ALA A 202 -2.11 -0.66 -3.28
N PHE A 203 -1.31 0.38 -3.00
CA PHE A 203 -1.74 1.75 -2.76
C PHE A 203 -2.78 1.89 -1.62
N PRO A 204 -2.39 1.57 -0.36
CA PRO A 204 -3.23 1.76 0.81
C PRO A 204 -3.38 3.24 1.20
N PHE A 205 -2.25 3.88 1.52
CA PHE A 205 -2.10 5.26 2.03
C PHE A 205 -0.59 5.56 2.14
N LYS A 206 -0.17 6.84 2.12
CA LYS A 206 1.21 7.23 2.44
C LYS A 206 1.57 6.86 3.89
N SER A 207 2.80 6.40 4.10
CA SER A 207 3.44 6.13 5.39
C SER A 207 3.05 7.14 6.49
N ALA A 208 2.90 6.66 7.73
CA ALA A 208 2.75 7.48 8.92
C ALA A 208 3.98 8.39 9.20
N ASN A 209 5.17 7.99 8.77
CA ASN A 209 6.41 8.74 8.98
C ASN A 209 6.57 9.85 7.93
N LYS A 210 5.86 10.96 8.14
CA LYS A 210 6.00 12.22 7.37
C LYS A 210 7.29 13.00 7.69
N VAL A 211 8.13 12.51 8.61
CA VAL A 211 9.36 13.19 9.07
C VAL A 211 10.57 12.76 8.23
N GLU A 212 10.64 11.47 7.87
CA GLU A 212 11.72 10.87 7.09
C GLU A 212 11.24 10.23 5.78
N LYS A 213 10.12 9.49 5.76
CA LYS A 213 9.84 8.56 4.65
C LYS A 213 9.20 9.23 3.44
N VAL A 214 8.21 10.10 3.66
CA VAL A 214 7.31 10.61 2.61
C VAL A 214 7.08 12.12 2.70
N LEU A 215 6.72 12.73 1.57
CA LEU A 215 6.42 14.17 1.47
C LEU A 215 5.08 14.59 2.13
N GLY A 216 4.12 13.67 2.29
CA GLY A 216 2.81 14.02 2.86
C GLY A 216 1.82 12.85 2.99
N ALA A 217 0.53 13.20 2.97
CA ALA A 217 -0.60 12.27 3.11
C ALA A 217 -1.17 11.77 1.76
N LEU A 218 -0.99 12.55 0.70
CA LEU A 218 -1.55 12.28 -0.62
C LEU A 218 -0.52 11.60 -1.55
N PRO A 219 -0.96 10.98 -2.66
CA PRO A 219 -0.08 10.51 -3.72
C PRO A 219 0.78 11.65 -4.26
N ASP A 220 2.05 11.34 -4.53
CA ASP A 220 3.02 12.27 -5.12
C ASP A 220 3.62 11.66 -6.41
N LYS A 221 4.74 12.18 -6.92
CA LYS A 221 5.37 11.67 -8.14
C LYS A 221 5.71 10.17 -8.07
N ALA A 222 5.95 9.63 -6.88
CA ALA A 222 6.24 8.21 -6.73
C ALA A 222 5.04 7.35 -7.15
N GLU A 223 3.81 7.75 -6.78
CA GLU A 223 2.59 7.09 -7.26
C GLU A 223 2.36 7.31 -8.76
N GLU A 224 2.62 8.51 -9.29
CA GLU A 224 2.47 8.78 -10.73
C GLU A 224 3.35 7.86 -11.57
N LEU A 225 4.64 7.73 -11.21
CA LEU A 225 5.59 6.84 -11.87
C LEU A 225 5.19 5.36 -11.73
N ALA A 226 4.66 4.97 -10.57
CA ALA A 226 4.22 3.61 -10.32
C ALA A 226 2.97 3.22 -11.13
N LEU A 227 1.95 4.08 -11.15
CA LEU A 227 0.76 3.91 -11.97
C LEU A 227 1.12 3.91 -13.46
N GLY A 228 1.96 4.85 -13.90
CA GLY A 228 2.45 4.92 -15.28
C GLY A 228 3.20 3.64 -15.69
N ARG A 229 4.06 3.10 -14.82
CA ARG A 229 4.76 1.83 -15.05
C ARG A 229 3.78 0.65 -15.20
N LEU A 230 2.77 0.55 -14.34
CA LEU A 230 1.74 -0.50 -14.43
C LEU A 230 0.87 -0.36 -15.69
N ASN A 231 0.52 0.86 -16.08
CA ASN A 231 -0.24 1.13 -17.30
C ASN A 231 0.56 0.75 -18.55
N THR A 232 1.85 1.09 -18.61
CA THR A 232 2.75 0.73 -19.70
C THR A 232 2.91 -0.79 -19.86
N MET A 233 3.02 -1.56 -18.76
CA MET A 233 3.02 -3.03 -18.81
C MET A 233 1.80 -3.58 -19.57
N CYS A 234 0.62 -3.04 -19.29
CA CYS A 234 -0.64 -3.46 -19.92
C CYS A 234 -0.75 -2.98 -21.37
N ALA A 235 -0.29 -1.76 -21.66
CA ALA A 235 -0.26 -1.19 -23.01
C ALA A 235 0.69 -1.97 -23.92
N THR A 236 1.86 -2.40 -23.44
CA THR A 236 2.82 -3.23 -24.18
C THR A 236 2.21 -4.57 -24.60
N ILE A 237 1.37 -5.20 -23.76
CA ILE A 237 0.61 -6.40 -24.13
C ILE A 237 -0.36 -6.09 -25.29
N GLY A 238 -1.06 -4.95 -25.23
CA GLY A 238 -1.97 -4.49 -26.28
C GLY A 238 -1.33 -4.26 -27.66
N GLN A 239 -0.01 -4.06 -27.74
CA GLN A 239 0.69 -3.86 -29.02
C GLN A 239 0.74 -5.11 -29.91
N TYR A 240 0.59 -6.30 -29.35
CA TYR A 240 0.64 -7.57 -30.11
C TYR A 240 -0.52 -8.53 -29.79
N TYR A 241 -1.20 -8.35 -28.66
CA TYR A 241 -2.42 -9.08 -28.32
C TYR A 241 -3.60 -8.10 -28.35
N ALA A 242 -4.39 -8.12 -29.43
CA ALA A 242 -5.40 -7.09 -29.72
C ALA A 242 -6.48 -6.85 -28.63
N PRO A 243 -6.94 -7.85 -27.86
CA PRO A 243 -7.81 -7.60 -26.70
C PRO A 243 -7.11 -6.87 -25.54
N GLY A 244 -5.79 -6.94 -25.49
CA GLY A 244 -4.94 -6.27 -24.51
C GLY A 244 -4.97 -6.90 -23.11
N ALA A 245 -4.51 -6.11 -22.14
CA ALA A 245 -4.53 -6.45 -20.73
C ALA A 245 -5.07 -5.28 -19.90
N GLU A 246 -5.58 -5.60 -18.71
CA GLU A 246 -6.15 -4.65 -17.76
C GLU A 246 -5.78 -5.05 -16.33
N LEU A 247 -5.41 -4.07 -15.51
CA LEU A 247 -5.00 -4.30 -14.12
C LEU A 247 -5.97 -3.64 -13.15
N THR A 248 -6.68 -4.44 -12.36
CA THR A 248 -7.42 -3.94 -11.20
C THR A 248 -6.48 -3.75 -10.01
N ILE A 249 -6.22 -2.49 -9.66
CA ILE A 249 -5.57 -2.10 -8.40
C ILE A 249 -6.60 -2.16 -7.28
N ILE A 250 -6.35 -3.00 -6.28
CA ILE A 250 -7.24 -3.21 -5.13
C ILE A 250 -6.60 -2.56 -3.91
N SER A 251 -7.18 -1.46 -3.44
CA SER A 251 -6.68 -0.74 -2.27
C SER A 251 -7.00 -1.50 -0.99
N ASP A 252 -5.94 -1.94 -0.32
CA ASP A 252 -5.94 -2.62 0.98
C ASP A 252 -5.90 -1.65 2.16
N GLY A 253 -5.89 -0.33 1.91
CA GLY A 253 -5.73 0.70 2.95
C GLY A 253 -6.74 0.59 4.09
N LEU A 254 -8.04 0.44 3.76
CA LEU A 254 -9.09 0.39 4.78
C LEU A 254 -9.06 -0.88 5.67
N VAL A 255 -8.23 -1.86 5.29
CA VAL A 255 -8.00 -3.10 6.05
C VAL A 255 -6.96 -2.90 7.17
N TYR A 256 -6.04 -1.93 7.00
CA TYR A 256 -4.88 -1.77 7.88
C TYR A 256 -4.70 -0.36 8.49
N ASN A 257 -5.44 0.65 8.02
CA ASN A 257 -5.18 2.04 8.39
C ASN A 257 -5.27 2.32 9.90
N ASP A 258 -6.27 1.74 10.57
CA ASP A 258 -6.46 1.78 12.02
C ASP A 258 -5.31 1.12 12.79
N LEU A 259 -4.74 0.02 12.27
CA LEU A 259 -3.53 -0.58 12.84
C LEU A 259 -2.32 0.35 12.72
N LEU A 260 -2.22 1.13 11.64
CA LEU A 260 -1.03 1.93 11.31
C LEU A 260 -1.13 3.41 11.72
N GLY A 261 -2.19 3.78 12.48
CA GLY A 261 -2.41 5.16 12.94
C GLY A 261 -2.90 6.12 11.86
N ILE A 262 -3.35 5.62 10.72
CA ILE A 262 -3.86 6.40 9.59
C ILE A 262 -5.39 6.45 9.65
N SER A 263 -5.97 7.65 9.54
CA SER A 263 -7.43 7.81 9.62
C SER A 263 -8.15 7.23 8.39
N ASP A 264 -9.42 6.85 8.57
CA ASP A 264 -10.29 6.45 7.45
C ASP A 264 -10.45 7.57 6.41
N GLN A 265 -10.40 8.83 6.86
CA GLN A 265 -10.43 10.02 6.00
C GLN A 265 -9.13 10.21 5.21
N GLU A 266 -7.94 10.05 5.81
CA GLU A 266 -6.66 10.09 5.08
C GLU A 266 -6.59 8.96 4.04
N THR A 267 -7.03 7.77 4.41
CA THR A 267 -7.14 6.60 3.52
C THR A 267 -8.05 6.90 2.32
N TRP A 268 -9.25 7.45 2.57
CA TRP A 268 -10.16 7.87 1.50
C TRP A 268 -9.55 8.94 0.58
N ARG A 269 -8.93 9.97 1.16
CA ARG A 269 -8.36 11.10 0.41
C ARG A 269 -7.17 10.67 -0.44
N TYR A 270 -6.28 9.83 0.10
CA TYR A 270 -5.18 9.24 -0.68
C TYR A 270 -5.71 8.45 -1.87
N GLY A 271 -6.61 7.49 -1.63
CA GLY A 271 -7.15 6.65 -2.70
C GLY A 271 -7.95 7.45 -3.74
N SER A 272 -8.63 8.52 -3.34
CA SER A 272 -9.41 9.37 -4.26
C SER A 272 -8.52 10.28 -5.10
N ALA A 273 -7.46 10.85 -4.51
CA ALA A 273 -6.43 11.57 -5.26
C ALA A 273 -5.68 10.65 -6.24
N LEU A 274 -5.49 9.37 -5.89
CA LEU A 274 -4.84 8.36 -6.74
C LEU A 274 -5.66 8.03 -8.00
N ARG A 275 -6.98 7.83 -7.86
CA ARG A 275 -7.89 7.61 -9.00
C ARG A 275 -7.93 8.83 -9.92
N ALA A 276 -8.14 10.01 -9.34
CA ALA A 276 -8.10 11.27 -10.07
C ALA A 276 -6.73 11.54 -10.75
N MET A 277 -5.62 11.05 -10.19
CA MET A 277 -4.30 11.12 -10.84
C MET A 277 -4.24 10.20 -12.07
N ALA A 278 -4.73 8.97 -11.97
CA ALA A 278 -4.78 8.04 -13.10
C ALA A 278 -5.66 8.56 -14.24
N GLU A 279 -6.80 9.16 -13.91
CA GLU A 279 -7.69 9.85 -14.85
C GLU A 279 -6.97 11.02 -15.54
N ARG A 280 -6.39 11.96 -14.78
CA ARG A 280 -5.65 13.13 -15.33
C ARG A 280 -4.43 12.75 -16.17
N LYS A 281 -3.85 11.56 -15.95
CA LYS A 281 -2.69 11.04 -16.70
C LYS A 281 -3.09 10.04 -17.80
N ALA A 282 -4.39 9.83 -18.04
CA ALA A 282 -4.94 8.92 -19.04
C ALA A 282 -4.40 7.47 -18.94
N PHE A 283 -4.25 6.95 -17.72
CA PHE A 283 -3.82 5.57 -17.47
C PHE A 283 -4.97 4.55 -17.70
N SER A 284 -5.40 4.45 -18.96
CA SER A 284 -6.60 3.74 -19.44
C SER A 284 -6.60 2.21 -19.28
N HIS A 285 -5.48 1.59 -18.88
CA HIS A 285 -5.40 0.15 -18.61
C HIS A 285 -5.54 -0.20 -17.12
N LEU A 286 -5.78 0.79 -16.25
CA LEU A 286 -5.91 0.61 -14.80
C LEU A 286 -7.37 0.73 -14.36
N ALA A 287 -7.89 -0.34 -13.76
CA ALA A 287 -9.14 -0.33 -13.01
C ALA A 287 -8.84 -0.20 -11.50
N PHE A 288 -9.81 0.28 -10.72
CA PHE A 288 -9.66 0.45 -9.27
C PHE A 288 -10.77 -0.23 -8.49
N SER A 289 -10.40 -0.88 -7.39
CA SER A 289 -11.29 -1.52 -6.44
C SER A 289 -10.89 -1.13 -5.01
N ARG A 290 -11.88 -1.01 -4.14
CA ARG A 290 -11.78 -0.66 -2.72
C ARG A 290 -12.42 -1.77 -1.89
N LEU A 291 -12.26 -1.72 -0.57
CA LEU A 291 -12.84 -2.73 0.32
C LEU A 291 -14.37 -2.90 0.14
N GLN A 292 -15.10 -1.81 -0.11
CA GLN A 292 -16.54 -1.84 -0.45
C GLN A 292 -16.90 -2.74 -1.64
N ASP A 293 -16.01 -2.90 -2.61
CA ASP A 293 -16.26 -3.64 -3.86
C ASP A 293 -15.96 -5.15 -3.68
N LEU A 294 -15.43 -5.52 -2.51
CA LEU A 294 -15.15 -6.89 -2.06
C LEU A 294 -16.20 -7.41 -1.07
N VAL A 295 -16.98 -6.54 -0.41
CA VAL A 295 -17.86 -6.93 0.73
C VAL A 295 -19.27 -6.34 0.60
N ALA A 296 -20.29 -7.20 0.69
CA ALA A 296 -21.69 -6.77 0.62
C ALA A 296 -22.17 -6.17 1.95
N VAL A 297 -22.10 -4.83 2.08
CA VAL A 297 -22.75 -4.09 3.17
C VAL A 297 -24.15 -3.64 2.70
N LYS A 298 -25.18 -3.92 3.52
CA LYS A 298 -26.56 -3.50 3.25
C LYS A 298 -26.75 -2.02 3.57
N ASN A 299 -27.69 -1.37 2.89
CA ASN A 299 -28.11 0.02 3.12
C ASN A 299 -26.99 1.06 2.92
N LEU A 300 -26.05 0.79 2.01
CA LEU A 300 -25.18 1.82 1.46
C LEU A 300 -25.99 2.75 0.54
N PRO A 301 -25.68 4.05 0.46
CA PRO A 301 -26.01 4.87 -0.70
C PRO A 301 -25.32 4.32 -1.95
N ASP A 302 -25.94 4.48 -3.12
CA ASP A 302 -25.36 4.07 -4.41
C ASP A 302 -24.04 4.81 -4.68
N ASP A 303 -24.04 6.14 -4.49
CA ASP A 303 -22.84 6.99 -4.54
C ASP A 303 -22.22 7.19 -3.15
N LEU A 304 -21.06 6.56 -2.94
CA LEU A 304 -20.26 6.75 -1.74
C LEU A 304 -19.28 7.92 -1.89
N VAL A 305 -19.56 9.01 -1.18
CA VAL A 305 -18.70 10.20 -1.01
C VAL A 305 -17.85 10.07 0.27
N GLU A 306 -16.93 11.02 0.52
CA GLU A 306 -16.04 10.97 1.70
C GLU A 306 -16.79 10.69 3.01
N LEU A 307 -17.88 11.44 3.28
CA LEU A 307 -18.65 11.30 4.51
C LEU A 307 -19.33 9.92 4.62
N THR A 308 -19.99 9.44 3.56
CA THR A 308 -20.77 8.20 3.60
C THR A 308 -19.88 6.95 3.54
N TYR A 309 -18.71 7.04 2.90
CA TYR A 309 -17.67 6.01 2.95
C TYR A 309 -17.00 5.92 4.32
N VAL A 310 -16.53 7.05 4.87
CA VAL A 310 -15.86 7.09 6.19
C VAL A 310 -16.80 6.63 7.31
N ALA A 311 -18.07 7.05 7.29
CA ALA A 311 -19.07 6.57 8.23
C ALA A 311 -19.30 5.03 8.17
N ASN A 312 -19.02 4.39 7.02
CA ASN A 312 -19.13 2.95 6.83
C ASN A 312 -17.81 2.18 6.92
N ALA A 313 -16.68 2.84 7.20
CA ALA A 313 -15.36 2.19 7.21
C ALA A 313 -15.28 0.97 8.14
N THR A 314 -15.83 1.09 9.34
CA THR A 314 -15.93 -0.01 10.31
C THR A 314 -16.96 -1.08 9.91
N ASN A 315 -18.00 -0.73 9.14
CA ASN A 315 -18.91 -1.72 8.55
C ASN A 315 -18.20 -2.56 7.48
N PHE A 316 -17.42 -1.93 6.58
CA PHE A 316 -16.64 -2.65 5.58
C PHE A 316 -15.61 -3.60 6.22
N ARG A 317 -14.85 -3.13 7.23
CA ARG A 317 -13.92 -3.97 8.01
C ARG A 317 -14.64 -5.14 8.70
N ARG A 318 -15.77 -4.89 9.37
CA ARG A 318 -16.53 -5.94 10.06
C ARG A 318 -17.07 -6.99 9.08
N THR A 319 -17.62 -6.58 7.93
CA THR A 319 -18.11 -7.56 6.93
C THR A 319 -16.95 -8.36 6.32
N LEU A 320 -15.77 -7.76 6.13
CA LEU A 320 -14.58 -8.49 5.69
C LEU A 320 -14.23 -9.64 6.65
N PHE A 321 -14.12 -9.35 7.94
CA PHE A 321 -13.74 -10.36 8.93
C PHE A 321 -14.87 -11.37 9.21
N ASN A 322 -16.13 -10.94 9.19
CA ASN A 322 -17.28 -11.85 9.36
C ASN A 322 -17.47 -12.84 8.18
N VAL A 323 -16.99 -12.53 6.97
CA VAL A 323 -17.21 -13.37 5.77
C VAL A 323 -15.93 -14.11 5.33
N HIS A 324 -14.75 -13.53 5.58
CA HIS A 324 -13.47 -14.09 5.14
C HIS A 324 -12.41 -14.20 6.26
N GLY A 325 -12.72 -13.76 7.47
CA GLY A 325 -11.86 -13.95 8.63
C GLY A 325 -11.67 -15.43 8.98
N ARG A 326 -10.63 -15.71 9.76
CA ARG A 326 -10.29 -17.04 10.27
C ARG A 326 -10.05 -16.96 11.79
N ASP A 327 -10.88 -16.17 12.46
CA ASP A 327 -10.71 -15.80 13.86
C ASP A 327 -10.95 -17.03 14.75
N GLY A 328 -9.86 -17.55 15.34
CA GLY A 328 -9.83 -18.82 16.06
C GLY A 328 -9.21 -19.97 15.26
N ASP A 329 -9.39 -19.99 13.93
CA ASP A 329 -8.91 -21.05 13.03
C ASP A 329 -7.45 -20.88 12.57
N ILE A 330 -6.87 -19.69 12.71
CA ILE A 330 -5.51 -19.38 12.24
C ILE A 330 -4.51 -19.19 13.39
N ASP A 331 -3.68 -20.20 13.63
CA ASP A 331 -2.42 -20.01 14.36
C ASP A 331 -1.42 -19.29 13.45
N ILE A 332 -1.32 -17.97 13.64
CA ILE A 332 -0.41 -17.13 12.88
C ILE A 332 1.06 -17.34 13.24
N ASP A 333 1.39 -17.87 14.44
CA ASP A 333 2.77 -18.24 14.77
C ASP A 333 3.17 -19.53 14.07
N HIS A 334 2.26 -20.50 13.97
CA HIS A 334 2.46 -21.69 13.12
C HIS A 334 2.64 -21.31 11.66
N GLU A 335 1.74 -20.53 11.06
CA GLU A 335 1.86 -20.09 9.66
C GLU A 335 3.16 -19.29 9.41
N ILE A 336 3.61 -18.44 10.35
CA ILE A 336 4.92 -17.78 10.25
C ILE A 336 6.09 -18.79 10.30
N ALA A 337 5.94 -19.91 11.00
CA ALA A 337 6.97 -20.94 11.10
C ALA A 337 7.01 -21.91 9.90
N THR A 338 5.85 -22.26 9.32
CA THR A 338 5.73 -23.33 8.31
C THR A 338 5.47 -22.83 6.89
N ASN A 339 4.94 -21.62 6.70
CA ASN A 339 4.60 -21.07 5.38
C ASN A 339 5.65 -20.02 4.93
N PRO A 340 6.49 -20.30 3.92
CA PRO A 340 7.55 -19.39 3.48
C PRO A 340 7.03 -18.02 3.03
N ASP A 341 5.86 -17.98 2.37
CA ASP A 341 5.23 -16.76 1.86
C ASP A 341 4.79 -15.84 3.01
N THR A 342 4.22 -16.43 4.05
CA THR A 342 3.82 -15.73 5.29
C THR A 342 5.04 -15.27 6.07
N LEU A 343 6.10 -16.10 6.17
CA LEU A 343 7.36 -15.72 6.80
C LEU A 343 8.07 -14.55 6.08
N MET A 344 8.08 -14.54 4.75
CA MET A 344 8.62 -13.42 3.95
C MET A 344 7.80 -12.14 4.15
N THR A 345 6.48 -12.25 4.14
CA THR A 345 5.57 -11.12 4.37
C THR A 345 5.73 -10.56 5.79
N TYR A 346 5.80 -11.42 6.82
CA TYR A 346 6.06 -11.06 8.22
C TYR A 346 7.39 -10.31 8.40
N LYS A 347 8.47 -10.79 7.77
CA LYS A 347 9.79 -10.13 7.75
C LYS A 347 9.72 -8.76 7.08
N GLY A 348 8.91 -8.64 6.01
CA GLY A 348 8.60 -7.37 5.34
C GLY A 348 7.92 -6.37 6.28
N TYR A 349 6.74 -6.72 6.81
CA TYR A 349 5.99 -5.89 7.76
C TYR A 349 6.86 -5.49 8.97
N SER A 350 7.54 -6.44 9.61
CA SER A 350 8.40 -6.19 10.78
C SER A 350 9.54 -5.20 10.51
N ARG A 351 10.02 -5.09 9.27
CA ARG A 351 11.04 -4.12 8.85
C ARG A 351 10.44 -2.74 8.58
N VAL A 352 9.33 -2.71 7.85
CA VAL A 352 8.65 -1.50 7.37
C VAL A 352 8.00 -0.74 8.54
N LEU A 353 7.16 -1.42 9.32
CA LEU A 353 6.47 -0.86 10.50
C LEU A 353 7.42 -0.23 11.51
N LYS A 354 8.63 -0.79 11.66
CA LYS A 354 9.64 -0.28 12.60
C LYS A 354 9.99 1.19 12.32
N SER A 355 10.01 1.63 11.06
CA SER A 355 10.27 3.04 10.71
C SER A 355 9.00 3.84 10.41
N ASP A 356 7.89 3.23 10.01
CA ASP A 356 6.61 3.96 9.87
C ASP A 356 6.10 4.50 11.20
N LEU A 357 6.16 3.69 12.26
CA LEU A 357 5.49 3.97 13.52
C LEU A 357 6.39 4.68 14.55
N GLN A 358 7.65 4.96 14.22
CA GLN A 358 8.62 5.43 15.20
C GLN A 358 8.34 6.85 15.72
N TYR A 359 7.57 7.65 14.98
CA TYR A 359 7.16 9.01 15.37
C TYR A 359 5.75 9.08 15.98
N ILE A 360 4.99 7.98 15.98
CA ILE A 360 3.66 7.91 16.62
C ILE A 360 3.72 7.08 17.92
N PHE A 361 4.37 5.92 17.88
CA PHE A 361 4.42 4.95 18.98
C PHE A 361 5.86 4.65 19.46
N GLY A 362 6.88 5.14 18.74
CA GLY A 362 8.27 4.99 19.14
C GLY A 362 8.69 6.03 20.19
N SER A 363 9.29 5.56 21.28
CA SER A 363 10.16 6.44 22.07
C SER A 363 11.50 6.64 21.34
N SER A 364 12.18 7.75 21.62
CA SER A 364 13.38 8.26 20.91
C SER A 364 14.64 7.36 20.93
N LYS A 365 14.52 6.10 21.37
CA LYS A 365 15.58 5.07 21.30
C LYS A 365 15.10 3.70 20.75
N GLY A 366 13.87 3.59 20.22
CA GLY A 366 13.40 2.41 19.48
C GLY A 366 13.57 1.05 20.19
N GLY A 367 13.31 1.03 21.50
CA GLY A 367 13.78 -0.01 22.43
C GLY A 367 13.21 -1.43 22.24
N VAL A 368 13.57 -2.34 23.15
CA VAL A 368 13.13 -3.76 23.12
C VAL A 368 11.60 -3.88 23.10
N ARG A 369 10.89 -3.08 23.92
CA ARG A 369 9.42 -3.03 23.96
C ARG A 369 8.82 -2.66 22.61
N TYR A 370 9.21 -1.52 22.04
CA TYR A 370 8.74 -1.08 20.71
C TYR A 370 8.98 -2.15 19.63
N ARG A 371 10.13 -2.85 19.65
CA ARG A 371 10.40 -3.98 18.73
C ARG A 371 9.54 -5.23 18.97
N LYS A 372 8.96 -5.41 20.16
CA LYS A 372 7.94 -6.44 20.43
C LYS A 372 6.57 -5.98 19.92
N ASP A 373 6.21 -4.73 20.17
CA ASP A 373 4.92 -4.15 19.81
C ASP A 373 4.75 -4.09 18.27
N VAL A 374 5.82 -3.71 17.54
CA VAL A 374 5.90 -3.80 16.07
C VAL A 374 5.71 -5.23 15.53
N LYS A 375 6.26 -6.24 16.21
CA LYS A 375 6.07 -7.66 15.83
C LYS A 375 4.65 -8.15 16.08
N TYR A 376 4.03 -7.72 17.17
CA TYR A 376 2.61 -8.00 17.44
C TYR A 376 1.73 -7.41 16.33
N LEU A 377 1.97 -6.15 15.96
CA LEU A 377 1.22 -5.49 14.90
C LEU A 377 1.43 -6.14 13.51
N ALA A 378 2.65 -6.59 13.21
CA ALA A 378 2.94 -7.36 11.99
C ALA A 378 2.12 -8.67 11.91
N LYS A 379 1.83 -9.33 13.05
CA LYS A 379 0.92 -10.49 13.09
C LYS A 379 -0.54 -10.08 12.84
N GLN A 380 -1.00 -8.98 13.44
CA GLN A 380 -2.36 -8.46 13.21
C GLN A 380 -2.59 -8.08 11.75
N MET A 381 -1.60 -7.49 11.08
CA MET A 381 -1.64 -7.25 9.63
C MET A 381 -1.76 -8.55 8.83
N LEU A 382 -1.03 -9.61 9.19
CA LEU A 382 -1.14 -10.90 8.48
C LEU A 382 -2.52 -11.51 8.64
N ILE A 383 -3.07 -11.60 9.86
CA ILE A 383 -4.42 -12.15 10.12
C ILE A 383 -5.46 -11.45 9.23
N ARG A 384 -5.47 -10.11 9.23
CA ARG A 384 -6.35 -9.32 8.35
C ARG A 384 -6.04 -9.51 6.86
N GLY A 385 -4.78 -9.75 6.52
CA GLY A 385 -4.30 -10.07 5.17
C GLY A 385 -4.79 -11.41 4.64
N TYR A 386 -4.96 -12.44 5.47
CA TYR A 386 -5.63 -13.69 5.07
C TYR A 386 -7.10 -13.42 4.71
N ALA A 387 -7.82 -12.64 5.53
CA ALA A 387 -9.20 -12.28 5.26
C ALA A 387 -9.35 -11.47 3.95
N PHE A 388 -8.47 -10.48 3.75
CA PHE A 388 -8.42 -9.71 2.50
C PHE A 388 -8.04 -10.58 1.29
N ALA A 389 -7.09 -11.50 1.41
CA ALA A 389 -6.74 -12.44 0.35
C ALA A 389 -7.92 -13.36 -0.02
N GLY A 390 -8.70 -13.81 0.98
CA GLY A 390 -9.94 -14.56 0.78
C GLY A 390 -11.00 -13.75 0.02
N ALA A 391 -11.27 -12.53 0.46
CA ALA A 391 -12.23 -11.63 -0.18
C ALA A 391 -11.86 -11.31 -1.64
N VAL A 392 -10.58 -11.06 -1.90
CA VAL A 392 -10.09 -10.80 -3.26
C VAL A 392 -10.14 -12.06 -4.13
N LYS A 393 -9.84 -13.26 -3.58
CA LYS A 393 -10.02 -14.52 -4.31
C LYS A 393 -11.49 -14.78 -4.65
N ALA A 394 -12.42 -14.45 -3.76
CA ALA A 394 -13.86 -14.56 -4.00
C ALA A 394 -14.36 -13.55 -5.05
N ARG A 395 -13.89 -12.30 -5.03
CA ARG A 395 -14.32 -11.25 -5.95
C ARG A 395 -13.69 -11.34 -7.34
N PHE A 396 -12.43 -11.79 -7.43
CA PHE A 396 -11.63 -11.85 -8.65
C PHE A 396 -11.04 -13.26 -8.90
N PRO A 397 -11.85 -14.34 -8.86
CA PRO A 397 -11.35 -15.73 -8.89
C PRO A 397 -10.61 -16.10 -10.16
N ASN A 398 -10.86 -15.36 -11.24
CA ASN A 398 -10.32 -15.62 -12.58
C ASN A 398 -9.11 -14.76 -12.95
N HIS A 399 -8.75 -13.75 -12.15
CA HIS A 399 -7.69 -12.80 -12.50
C HIS A 399 -6.29 -13.37 -12.21
N LEU A 400 -5.32 -13.01 -13.03
CA LEU A 400 -3.91 -13.28 -12.75
C LEU A 400 -3.44 -12.44 -11.56
N ARG A 401 -2.93 -13.10 -10.52
CA ARG A 401 -2.63 -12.48 -9.23
C ARG A 401 -1.24 -11.84 -9.21
N LEU A 402 -1.20 -10.52 -9.04
CA LEU A 402 0.04 -9.77 -8.80
C LEU A 402 0.19 -9.41 -7.31
N SER A 403 1.41 -9.06 -6.89
CA SER A 403 1.78 -8.83 -5.50
C SER A 403 2.92 -7.81 -5.37
N ILE A 404 2.85 -6.90 -4.40
CA ILE A 404 3.99 -6.04 -4.00
C ILE A 404 4.89 -6.68 -2.94
N HIS A 405 4.49 -7.84 -2.39
CA HIS A 405 5.28 -8.67 -1.50
C HIS A 405 6.01 -9.78 -2.25
N GLN A 406 7.22 -10.10 -1.81
CA GLN A 406 7.98 -11.28 -2.24
C GLN A 406 7.16 -12.57 -2.04
N SER A 407 7.39 -13.56 -2.90
CA SER A 407 6.71 -14.85 -2.89
C SER A 407 7.61 -16.00 -3.34
N THR A 408 7.22 -17.23 -3.04
CA THR A 408 7.68 -18.46 -3.70
C THR A 408 7.30 -18.52 -5.19
N GLY A 409 6.43 -17.62 -5.66
CA GLY A 409 6.01 -17.56 -7.05
C GLY A 409 4.90 -18.55 -7.42
N GLU A 410 4.39 -19.34 -6.47
CA GLU A 410 3.40 -20.38 -6.78
C GLU A 410 1.98 -19.88 -7.06
N HIS A 411 1.60 -18.74 -6.46
CA HIS A 411 0.21 -18.25 -6.46
C HIS A 411 0.07 -16.76 -6.76
N LYS A 412 1.19 -16.02 -6.85
CA LYS A 412 1.21 -14.58 -7.14
C LYS A 412 2.55 -14.17 -7.77
N ILE A 413 2.50 -13.31 -8.79
CA ILE A 413 3.71 -12.72 -9.39
C ILE A 413 4.12 -11.51 -8.54
N SER A 414 5.39 -11.45 -8.10
CA SER A 414 5.90 -10.38 -7.25
C SER A 414 6.49 -9.26 -8.11
N ILE A 415 5.90 -8.06 -8.12
CA ILE A 415 6.27 -6.96 -9.03
C ILE A 415 6.92 -5.76 -8.33
N SER A 416 7.77 -5.04 -9.07
CA SER A 416 8.39 -3.78 -8.65
C SER A 416 7.64 -2.59 -9.24
N LEU A 417 6.92 -1.87 -8.38
CA LEU A 417 6.11 -0.70 -8.77
C LEU A 417 6.96 0.48 -9.25
N LEU A 418 8.17 0.63 -8.70
CA LEU A 418 9.13 1.63 -9.16
C LEU A 418 10.25 0.95 -9.95
N ASN A 419 10.73 1.61 -11.00
CA ASN A 419 11.96 1.23 -11.68
C ASN A 419 13.14 1.70 -10.82
N THR A 420 13.59 0.89 -9.87
CA THR A 420 14.59 1.30 -8.89
C THR A 420 15.50 0.15 -8.46
N LYS A 421 16.79 0.47 -8.32
CA LYS A 421 17.83 -0.42 -7.82
C LYS A 421 17.90 -0.42 -6.27
N THR A 422 17.13 0.45 -5.60
CA THR A 422 17.19 0.67 -4.15
C THR A 422 16.22 -0.22 -3.35
N GLY A 423 16.29 -0.16 -2.02
CA GLY A 423 15.34 -0.82 -1.13
C GLY A 423 13.87 -0.38 -1.33
N PHE A 424 13.62 0.80 -1.91
CA PHE A 424 12.35 1.53 -1.82
C PHE A 424 11.45 1.32 -3.05
N THR A 425 10.82 0.15 -3.15
CA THR A 425 9.99 -0.29 -4.31
C THR A 425 8.48 -0.10 -4.17
N THR A 426 8.00 0.55 -3.10
CA THR A 426 6.57 0.90 -2.93
C THR A 426 6.44 2.40 -2.69
N PRO A 427 5.71 3.15 -3.55
CA PRO A 427 5.75 4.62 -3.58
C PRO A 427 5.16 5.28 -2.32
N TRP A 428 4.31 4.56 -1.59
CA TRP A 428 3.75 5.04 -0.33
C TRP A 428 4.72 4.98 0.87
N HIS A 429 5.93 4.44 0.70
CA HIS A 429 6.96 4.35 1.75
C HIS A 429 8.24 5.16 1.48
N CYS A 430 8.26 5.97 0.42
CA CYS A 430 9.44 6.71 -0.02
C CYS A 430 9.07 8.02 -0.74
N SER A 431 10.10 8.77 -1.13
CA SER A 431 10.04 9.82 -2.15
C SER A 431 10.79 9.34 -3.40
N VAL A 432 10.65 10.07 -4.51
CA VAL A 432 11.49 9.94 -5.71
C VAL A 432 12.29 11.21 -5.99
N ALA A 433 13.40 11.05 -6.70
CA ALA A 433 14.24 12.13 -7.23
C ALA A 433 14.53 11.92 -8.72
N LEU A 434 14.51 13.00 -9.50
CA LEU A 434 14.93 13.02 -10.91
C LEU A 434 16.38 13.50 -11.00
N MET A 435 17.27 12.65 -11.49
CA MET A 435 18.69 12.94 -11.61
C MET A 435 19.02 13.66 -12.92
N ALA A 436 20.20 14.27 -13.02
CA ALA A 436 20.61 15.07 -14.19
C ALA A 436 20.84 14.25 -15.48
N ASP A 437 20.92 12.92 -15.39
CA ASP A 437 20.94 11.99 -16.52
C ASP A 437 19.54 11.53 -16.97
N GLY A 438 18.50 11.84 -16.19
CA GLY A 438 17.12 11.42 -16.42
C GLY A 438 16.71 10.11 -15.74
N GLU A 439 17.58 9.41 -15.01
CA GLU A 439 17.14 8.30 -14.16
C GLU A 439 16.31 8.82 -12.97
N TRP A 440 15.33 8.02 -12.55
CA TRP A 440 14.54 8.25 -11.34
C TRP A 440 15.06 7.37 -10.21
N LEU A 441 15.51 7.98 -9.12
CA LEU A 441 15.90 7.29 -7.89
C LEU A 441 14.77 7.32 -6.86
N SER A 442 14.72 6.31 -5.98
CA SER A 442 13.80 6.28 -4.83
C SER A 442 14.55 6.07 -3.52
N ALA A 443 14.30 6.95 -2.54
CA ALA A 443 14.94 6.97 -1.22
C ALA A 443 13.98 7.51 -0.15
N LEU A 444 14.44 7.68 1.09
CA LEU A 444 13.67 8.43 2.08
C LEU A 444 13.63 9.91 1.69
N MET A 445 12.53 10.59 1.99
CA MET A 445 12.41 12.03 1.87
C MET A 445 13.50 12.77 2.67
N SER A 446 13.89 12.24 3.85
CA SER A 446 15.03 12.75 4.64
C SER A 446 16.36 12.73 3.89
N ASP A 447 16.61 11.67 3.12
CA ASP A 447 17.90 11.44 2.48
C ASP A 447 18.08 12.46 1.35
N PHE A 448 17.03 12.63 0.53
CA PHE A 448 17.03 13.65 -0.52
C PHE A 448 17.03 15.08 0.03
N LYS A 449 16.34 15.33 1.15
CA LYS A 449 16.32 16.65 1.82
C LYS A 449 17.66 17.00 2.50
N ALA A 450 18.52 16.01 2.75
CA ALA A 450 19.86 16.22 3.28
C ALA A 450 20.91 16.48 2.18
N ASP A 451 20.66 16.09 0.94
CA ASP A 451 21.55 16.36 -0.19
C ASP A 451 21.40 17.81 -0.67
N ARG A 452 22.53 18.52 -0.79
CA ARG A 452 22.59 19.91 -1.26
C ARG A 452 22.57 20.02 -2.79
N LEU A 453 22.64 18.89 -3.50
CA LEU A 453 22.50 18.81 -4.95
C LEU A 453 21.06 18.54 -5.39
N LEU A 454 20.13 18.33 -4.45
CA LEU A 454 18.71 18.09 -4.74
C LEU A 454 17.85 19.26 -4.26
N GLU A 455 17.00 19.79 -5.15
CA GLU A 455 15.93 20.73 -4.79
C GLU A 455 14.59 20.01 -4.68
N LEU A 456 13.69 20.51 -3.84
CA LEU A 456 12.30 20.03 -3.79
C LEU A 456 11.48 20.71 -4.89
N VAL A 457 10.85 19.90 -5.75
CA VAL A 457 9.94 20.35 -6.80
C VAL A 457 8.50 20.22 -6.31
N GLU A 458 7.74 21.30 -6.48
CA GLU A 458 6.30 21.33 -6.24
C GLU A 458 5.51 21.22 -7.55
N GLU A 459 4.38 20.53 -7.49
CA GLU A 459 3.37 20.44 -8.56
C GLU A 459 2.00 20.72 -7.92
N ASP A 460 1.08 21.38 -8.64
CA ASP A 460 -0.24 21.78 -8.13
C ASP A 460 -0.20 22.52 -6.75
N GLY A 461 0.90 23.24 -6.48
CA GLY A 461 1.15 23.93 -5.20
C GLY A 461 1.45 23.01 -4.02
N ARG A 462 2.05 21.83 -4.27
CA ARG A 462 2.36 20.80 -3.28
C ARG A 462 3.71 20.13 -3.56
N PRO A 463 4.50 19.78 -2.54
CA PRO A 463 5.68 18.91 -2.68
C PRO A 463 5.37 17.62 -3.46
N SER A 464 6.12 17.35 -4.53
CA SER A 464 5.87 16.21 -5.42
C SER A 464 7.08 15.28 -5.61
N TYR A 465 8.28 15.83 -5.82
CA TYR A 465 9.53 15.06 -5.97
C TYR A 465 10.77 15.93 -5.76
N PHE A 466 11.95 15.32 -5.72
CA PHE A 466 13.22 16.06 -5.72
C PHE A 466 13.86 16.08 -7.12
N ARG A 467 14.68 17.09 -7.43
CA ARG A 467 15.42 17.17 -8.71
C ARG A 467 16.87 17.54 -8.48
N GLU A 468 17.79 16.91 -9.21
CA GLU A 468 19.18 17.32 -9.21
C GLU A 468 19.35 18.70 -9.85
N VAL A 469 19.87 19.67 -9.08
CA VAL A 469 20.22 20.99 -9.61
C VAL A 469 21.54 20.90 -10.37
N PRO A 470 21.60 21.32 -11.65
CA PRO A 470 22.85 21.33 -12.40
C PRO A 470 23.90 22.16 -11.66
N ARG A 471 25.06 21.54 -11.36
CA ARG A 471 26.17 22.21 -10.67
C ARG A 471 26.56 23.50 -11.39
N GLN A 472 26.17 24.64 -10.82
CA GLN A 472 26.72 25.93 -11.24
C GLN A 472 28.24 25.88 -11.04
N ARG A 473 29.01 26.01 -12.15
CA ARG A 473 30.47 26.12 -12.11
C ARG A 473 30.89 27.50 -11.59
N LEU A 474 30.61 27.77 -10.32
CA LEU A 474 31.07 28.96 -9.62
C LEU A 474 32.59 28.90 -9.45
N TYR A 475 33.29 29.63 -10.33
CA TYR A 475 34.68 30.07 -10.21
C TYR A 475 35.81 29.01 -10.22
N LEU A 476 35.91 28.26 -11.34
CA LEU A 476 37.21 27.77 -11.84
C LEU A 476 37.43 28.15 -13.32
N ASN A 477 37.29 29.44 -13.61
CA ASN A 477 37.70 30.07 -14.87
C ASN A 477 38.03 31.55 -14.60
N GLY A 478 39.12 31.80 -13.87
CA GLY A 478 39.37 33.13 -13.28
C GLY A 478 40.82 33.47 -12.91
N ASN A 479 41.82 32.74 -13.40
CA ASN A 479 43.22 33.21 -13.30
C ASN A 479 44.15 32.57 -14.35
N LYS A 480 44.01 32.99 -15.61
CA LYS A 480 45.11 32.86 -16.58
C LYS A 480 46.21 33.86 -16.21
N ARG A 481 47.10 33.50 -15.28
CA ARG A 481 48.42 34.14 -15.20
C ARG A 481 49.25 33.61 -16.36
N SER A 482 49.43 34.42 -17.39
CA SER A 482 50.37 34.14 -18.48
C SER A 482 51.78 33.97 -17.91
N PRO A 483 52.58 33.00 -18.40
CA PRO A 483 53.99 32.98 -18.11
C PRO A 483 54.65 34.27 -18.62
N ILE A 484 55.41 34.95 -17.77
CA ILE A 484 56.31 36.01 -18.21
C ILE A 484 57.48 35.32 -18.90
N VAL A 485 57.76 35.73 -20.14
CA VAL A 485 58.96 35.32 -20.87
C VAL A 485 60.05 36.33 -20.58
N ASP A 486 60.99 35.97 -19.70
CA ASP A 486 62.27 36.65 -19.57
C ASP A 486 63.28 35.95 -20.49
N GLU A 487 63.57 36.54 -21.65
CA GLU A 487 64.75 36.19 -22.43
C GLU A 487 65.99 36.74 -21.74
N LYS A 488 66.92 35.88 -21.31
CA LYS A 488 68.27 36.33 -20.96
C LYS A 488 69.39 35.37 -21.36
N GLU A 489 69.96 35.74 -22.50
CA GLU A 489 71.37 35.62 -22.92
C GLU A 489 72.13 34.29 -22.86
N ARG A 490 72.80 34.05 -23.98
CA ARG A 490 73.76 32.98 -24.26
C ARG A 490 74.98 33.03 -23.32
N SER A 491 75.47 31.88 -22.87
CA SER A 491 76.93 31.65 -22.85
C SER A 491 77.32 30.17 -23.00
N VAL A 492 78.14 29.92 -24.02
CA VAL A 492 79.22 28.92 -24.17
C VAL A 492 79.21 27.65 -23.28
N GLY A 493 79.15 26.46 -23.90
CA GLY A 493 79.26 25.18 -23.16
C GLY A 493 79.47 23.90 -23.99
N CYS A 494 80.26 23.93 -25.07
CA CYS A 494 80.48 22.73 -25.90
C CYS A 494 81.59 21.81 -25.32
N ARG A 495 81.28 20.54 -25.05
CA ARG A 495 82.16 19.39 -25.40
C ARG A 495 81.48 18.02 -25.33
N THR A 496 81.86 17.19 -26.30
CA THR A 496 81.58 15.76 -26.45
C THR A 496 82.41 14.87 -25.51
N THR A 497 81.84 13.75 -25.05
CA THR A 497 82.33 12.34 -25.17
C THR A 497 81.33 11.41 -24.44
N ALA A 498 80.70 10.41 -25.06
CA ALA A 498 81.17 9.11 -25.59
C ALA A 498 80.89 7.93 -24.62
N ARG A 499 80.38 6.81 -25.16
CA ARG A 499 80.32 5.45 -24.55
C ARG A 499 81.75 4.89 -24.36
N PRO A 500 82.03 3.89 -23.49
CA PRO A 500 81.23 2.68 -23.17
C PRO A 500 80.96 2.49 -21.64
N SER A 501 80.33 1.42 -21.15
CA SER A 501 79.99 0.11 -21.76
C SER A 501 78.54 -0.28 -21.51
#